data_AF-A0A2R6JL41-F1
#
_entry.id   AF-A0A2R6JL41-F1
#
_cell.length_a   1.000
_cell.length_b   1.000
_cell.length_c   1.000
_cell.angle_alpha   90.00
_cell.angle_beta   90.00
_cell.angle_gamma   90.00
#
_symmetry.space_group_name_H-M   'P 1'
#
loop_
_entity.id
_entity.type
_entity.pdbx_description
1 polymer ?
#
loop_
_entity_poly.entity_id
_entity_poly.type
_entity_poly.pdbx_seq_one_letter_code
_entity_poly.pdbx_strand_id
1 'polypeptide(L)'
;MPPLTYLEFLAAFVAGPVAVLLAVGPGIDRGRRRTAVAGVAVMLFLALSYTTPWDNYLIAVGTWTYGEGTVLFRVWNAPIEEYAFVALQTLLASLWLYRRPLPLPALPGAASEGDADGVGARRAGTGTDAAPGGGDPAHPGPDGARADGGLDHSGTDATGIAPGVDDARTDADPATGGQGIRGVLLGGGAGLAVTVAGALALSGPTYYLGAILAWGGPVLGLQWAVGGTYLLSVRRHVLWAVGPPVVYLCAIDRLAIGWGLWTIEPVRSTGLTVAGLPVEEATFFLVTTLMVVQGLVLFHWVFETRPYRSER
;
A
#
# COMPACT_ATOMS: atom_id res chain seq x y z
N MET A 1 -11.13 21.40 -33.27
CA MET A 1 -10.89 22.11 -32.00
C MET A 1 -11.35 21.21 -30.87
N PRO A 2 -10.59 21.08 -29.78
CA PRO A 2 -11.00 20.30 -28.62
C PRO A 2 -12.31 20.83 -28.00
N PRO A 3 -13.13 19.97 -27.38
CA PRO A 3 -14.45 20.33 -26.85
C PRO A 3 -14.37 21.05 -25.49
N LEU A 4 -13.20 21.03 -24.86
CA LEU A 4 -12.89 21.65 -23.57
C LEU A 4 -11.49 22.26 -23.64
N THR A 5 -11.20 23.24 -22.78
CA THR A 5 -9.83 23.61 -22.42
C THR A 5 -9.23 22.58 -21.46
N TYR A 6 -7.90 22.60 -21.29
CA TYR A 6 -7.22 21.71 -20.34
C TYR A 6 -7.64 22.03 -18.89
N LEU A 7 -7.82 23.32 -18.56
CA LEU A 7 -8.31 23.72 -17.23
C LEU A 7 -9.73 23.20 -16.93
N GLU A 8 -10.65 23.28 -17.89
CA GLU A 8 -12.02 22.74 -17.73
C GLU A 8 -12.01 21.22 -17.59
N PHE A 9 -11.16 20.53 -18.36
CA PHE A 9 -10.95 19.10 -18.23
C PHE A 9 -10.46 18.73 -16.81
N LEU A 10 -9.42 19.41 -16.30
CA LEU A 10 -8.93 19.16 -14.94
C LEU A 10 -9.97 19.48 -13.87
N ALA A 11 -10.75 20.54 -14.04
CA ALA A 11 -11.82 20.91 -13.12
C ALA A 11 -12.89 19.81 -13.04
N ALA A 12 -13.35 19.30 -14.19
CA ALA A 12 -14.40 18.28 -14.26
C ALA A 12 -13.90 16.88 -13.86
N PHE A 13 -12.77 16.44 -14.42
CA PHE A 13 -12.31 15.04 -14.36
C PHE A 13 -11.26 14.75 -13.29
N VAL A 14 -10.70 15.75 -12.60
CA VAL A 14 -9.73 15.48 -11.51
C VAL A 14 -10.08 16.25 -10.23
N ALA A 15 -10.30 17.56 -10.32
CA ALA A 15 -10.69 18.38 -9.17
C ALA A 15 -12.07 18.01 -8.61
N GLY A 16 -13.04 17.71 -9.48
CA GLY A 16 -14.36 17.18 -9.09
C GLY A 16 -14.27 15.91 -8.23
N PRO A 17 -13.64 14.82 -8.71
CA PRO A 17 -13.38 13.62 -7.91
C PRO A 17 -12.62 13.88 -6.60
N VAL A 18 -11.59 14.76 -6.61
CA VAL A 18 -10.87 15.17 -5.39
C VAL A 18 -11.81 15.86 -4.40
N ALA A 19 -12.66 16.79 -4.85
CA ALA A 19 -13.64 17.47 -4.01
C ALA A 19 -14.69 16.49 -3.44
N VAL A 20 -15.15 15.50 -4.22
CA VAL A 20 -16.04 14.44 -3.74
C VAL A 20 -15.36 13.58 -2.66
N LEU A 21 -14.10 13.19 -2.84
CA LEU A 21 -13.36 12.42 -1.83
C LEU A 21 -13.13 13.24 -0.54
N LEU A 22 -12.87 14.55 -0.65
CA LEU A 22 -12.79 15.46 0.50
C LEU A 22 -14.14 15.58 1.23
N ALA A 23 -15.25 15.70 0.48
CA ALA A 23 -16.60 15.84 1.03
C ALA A 23 -17.11 14.58 1.74
N VAL A 24 -16.84 13.39 1.21
CA VAL A 24 -17.16 12.12 1.89
C VAL A 24 -16.19 11.86 3.07
N GLY A 25 -14.98 12.42 3.00
CA GLY A 25 -13.99 12.37 4.06
C GLY A 25 -13.18 11.06 4.13
N PRO A 26 -12.07 11.08 4.87
CA PRO A 26 -11.18 9.93 4.99
C PRO A 26 -11.69 8.92 6.03
N GLY A 27 -11.56 7.63 5.71
CA GLY A 27 -11.83 6.48 6.58
C GLY A 27 -10.68 6.16 7.54
N ILE A 28 -9.96 7.19 8.00
CA ILE A 28 -8.85 7.07 8.95
C ILE A 28 -9.22 7.67 10.31
N ASP A 29 -8.61 7.14 11.37
CA ASP A 29 -8.81 7.58 12.75
C ASP A 29 -8.51 9.07 12.92
N ARG A 30 -9.32 9.75 13.76
CA ARG A 30 -9.13 11.18 14.05
C ARG A 30 -7.72 11.51 14.55
N GLY A 31 -7.10 10.62 15.33
CA GLY A 31 -5.72 10.78 15.82
C GLY A 31 -4.66 10.83 14.72
N ARG A 32 -4.82 10.02 13.65
CA ARG A 32 -3.86 9.94 12.53
C ARG A 32 -4.04 11.02 11.47
N ARG A 33 -5.11 11.83 11.54
CA ARG A 33 -5.40 12.89 10.56
C ARG A 33 -4.28 13.92 10.44
N ARG A 34 -3.61 14.28 11.54
CA ARG A 34 -2.47 15.23 11.50
C ARG A 34 -1.28 14.62 10.75
N THR A 35 -0.93 13.38 11.04
CA THR A 35 0.13 12.64 10.33
C THR A 35 -0.20 12.50 8.84
N ALA A 36 -1.44 12.15 8.50
CA ALA A 36 -1.89 12.04 7.11
C ALA A 36 -1.80 13.37 6.35
N VAL A 37 -2.25 14.47 6.94
CA VAL A 37 -2.11 15.81 6.33
C VAL A 37 -0.64 16.20 6.14
N ALA A 38 0.22 15.91 7.12
CA ALA A 38 1.66 16.14 6.99
C ALA A 38 2.29 15.28 5.88
N GLY A 39 1.93 13.99 5.81
CA GLY A 39 2.39 13.07 4.75
C GLY A 39 1.96 13.54 3.36
N VAL A 40 0.72 13.99 3.19
CA VAL A 40 0.23 14.56 1.92
C VAL A 40 0.92 15.86 1.56
N ALA A 41 1.17 16.75 2.54
CA ALA A 41 1.90 18.00 2.29
C ALA A 41 3.36 17.73 1.84
N VAL A 42 4.05 16.78 2.49
CA VAL A 42 5.38 16.31 2.08
C VAL A 42 5.33 15.67 0.69
N MET A 43 4.33 14.82 0.42
CA MET A 43 4.18 14.17 -0.87
C MET A 43 3.90 15.16 -2.01
N LEU A 44 3.06 16.17 -1.79
CA LEU A 44 2.82 17.26 -2.75
C LEU A 44 4.09 18.05 -3.04
N PHE A 45 4.86 18.40 -2.00
CA PHE A 45 6.13 19.09 -2.18
C PHE A 45 7.13 18.26 -2.99
N LEU A 46 7.27 16.97 -2.67
CA LEU A 46 8.16 16.06 -3.39
C LEU A 46 7.71 15.83 -4.83
N ALA A 47 6.43 15.56 -5.07
CA ALA A 47 5.88 15.35 -6.40
C ALA A 47 6.08 16.59 -7.28
N LEU A 48 5.68 17.77 -6.82
CA LEU A 48 5.90 19.01 -7.58
C LEU A 48 7.39 19.27 -7.82
N SER A 49 8.26 19.12 -6.81
CA SER A 49 9.69 19.41 -6.95
C SER A 49 10.43 18.43 -7.86
N TYR A 50 10.02 17.16 -7.87
CA TYR A 50 10.69 16.09 -8.63
C TYR A 50 10.16 15.95 -10.06
N THR A 51 8.86 16.15 -10.26
CA THR A 51 8.20 16.03 -11.57
C THR A 51 8.36 17.30 -12.41
N THR A 52 8.24 18.50 -11.81
CA THR A 52 8.33 19.79 -12.54
C THR A 52 9.52 19.91 -13.51
N PRO A 53 10.79 19.68 -13.11
CA PRO A 53 11.92 19.82 -14.02
C PRO A 53 11.92 18.75 -15.13
N TRP A 54 11.35 17.57 -14.84
CA TRP A 54 11.29 16.45 -15.77
C TRP A 54 10.25 16.68 -16.86
N ASP A 55 9.02 17.07 -16.49
CA ASP A 55 7.95 17.35 -17.45
C ASP A 55 8.32 18.54 -18.35
N ASN A 56 8.91 19.60 -17.77
CA ASN A 56 9.41 20.73 -18.54
C ASN A 56 10.51 20.34 -19.54
N TYR A 57 11.31 19.32 -19.24
CA TYR A 57 12.30 18.77 -20.17
C TYR A 57 11.64 17.91 -21.26
N LEU A 58 10.70 17.03 -20.91
CA LEU A 58 10.00 16.17 -21.87
C LEU A 58 9.14 16.97 -22.86
N ILE A 59 8.51 18.05 -22.40
CA ILE A 59 7.79 18.99 -23.28
C ILE A 59 8.78 19.74 -24.19
N ALA A 60 9.95 20.17 -23.67
CA ALA A 60 10.94 20.89 -24.47
C ALA A 60 11.57 20.05 -25.59
N VAL A 61 11.72 18.73 -25.40
CA VAL A 61 12.18 17.82 -26.46
C VAL A 61 11.03 17.35 -27.39
N GLY A 62 9.79 17.76 -27.12
CA GLY A 62 8.62 17.39 -27.91
C GLY A 62 8.20 15.93 -27.74
N THR A 63 8.13 15.42 -26.51
CA THR A 63 7.55 14.09 -26.24
C THR A 63 6.03 14.08 -26.41
N TRP A 64 5.37 15.19 -26.08
CA TRP A 64 3.97 15.44 -26.39
C TRP A 64 3.73 16.92 -26.71
N THR A 65 2.59 17.19 -27.32
CA THR A 65 2.14 18.54 -27.69
C THR A 65 0.69 18.76 -27.25
N TYR A 66 0.24 20.01 -27.25
CA TYR A 66 -1.09 20.41 -26.78
C TYR A 66 -1.95 20.93 -27.94
N GLY A 67 -3.26 20.73 -27.85
CA GLY A 67 -4.21 21.26 -28.81
C GLY A 67 -4.18 22.80 -28.87
N GLU A 68 -4.40 23.35 -30.06
CA GLU A 68 -4.46 24.80 -30.26
C GLU A 68 -5.55 25.43 -29.37
N GLY A 69 -5.18 26.46 -28.60
CA GLY A 69 -6.09 27.18 -27.70
C GLY A 69 -6.51 26.44 -26.42
N THR A 70 -5.97 25.25 -26.13
CA THR A 70 -6.37 24.46 -24.94
C THR A 70 -5.71 24.87 -23.63
N VAL A 71 -4.54 25.51 -23.72
CA VAL A 71 -3.68 25.90 -22.59
C VAL A 71 -3.89 27.37 -22.24
N LEU A 72 -4.07 27.65 -20.95
CA LEU A 72 -4.26 29.00 -20.42
C LEU A 72 -2.97 29.83 -20.48
N PHE A 73 -1.90 29.35 -19.87
CA PHE A 73 -0.54 29.91 -19.99
C PHE A 73 0.53 28.88 -19.60
N ARG A 74 1.79 29.13 -19.96
CA ARG A 74 2.93 28.27 -19.62
C ARG A 74 3.80 28.90 -18.54
N VAL A 75 4.31 28.06 -17.63
CA VAL A 75 5.43 28.38 -16.74
C VAL A 75 6.61 27.56 -17.22
N TRP A 76 7.67 28.24 -17.68
CA TRP A 76 8.71 27.65 -18.53
C TRP A 76 8.11 26.97 -19.77
N ASN A 77 8.30 25.67 -19.96
CA ASN A 77 7.78 24.93 -21.12
C ASN A 77 6.39 24.34 -20.84
N ALA A 78 6.12 23.96 -19.59
CA ALA A 78 4.88 23.30 -19.20
C ALA A 78 3.70 24.28 -19.04
N PRO A 79 2.48 23.92 -19.49
CA PRO A 79 1.24 24.58 -19.08
C PRO A 79 1.10 24.65 -17.57
N ILE A 80 0.45 25.70 -17.03
CA ILE A 80 0.13 25.78 -15.59
C ILE A 80 -0.74 24.59 -15.14
N GLU A 81 -1.53 24.07 -16.07
CA GLU A 81 -2.38 22.90 -15.92
C GLU A 81 -1.58 21.63 -15.58
N GLU A 82 -0.34 21.45 -16.02
CA GLU A 82 0.48 20.27 -15.64
C GLU A 82 0.82 20.28 -14.16
N TYR A 83 1.22 21.43 -13.62
CA TYR A 83 1.50 21.60 -12.19
C TYR A 83 0.23 21.35 -11.37
N ALA A 84 -0.93 21.80 -11.88
CA ALA A 84 -2.22 21.50 -11.28
C ALA A 84 -2.57 20.00 -11.36
N PHE A 85 -2.28 19.33 -12.48
CA PHE A 85 -2.48 17.90 -12.65
C PHE A 85 -1.62 17.09 -11.68
N VAL A 86 -0.32 17.36 -11.57
CA VAL A 86 0.60 16.70 -10.61
C VAL A 86 0.07 16.83 -9.17
N ALA A 87 -0.39 18.03 -8.78
CA ALA A 87 -0.96 18.26 -7.45
C ALA A 87 -2.30 17.52 -7.26
N LEU A 88 -3.22 17.60 -8.23
CA LEU A 88 -4.54 16.98 -8.17
C LEU A 88 -4.48 15.45 -8.22
N GLN A 89 -3.59 14.87 -9.04
CA GLN A 89 -3.32 13.43 -9.08
C GLN A 89 -2.76 12.94 -7.74
N THR A 90 -1.80 13.68 -7.16
CA THR A 90 -1.25 13.37 -5.84
C THR A 90 -2.34 13.38 -4.78
N LEU A 91 -3.21 14.39 -4.78
CA LEU A 91 -4.39 14.45 -3.90
C LEU A 91 -5.36 13.29 -4.14
N LEU A 92 -5.69 12.97 -5.39
CA LEU A 92 -6.60 11.89 -5.78
C LEU A 92 -6.13 10.54 -5.23
N ALA A 93 -4.88 10.18 -5.49
CA ALA A 93 -4.29 8.92 -5.01
C ALA A 93 -4.17 8.89 -3.47
N SER A 94 -3.78 10.01 -2.84
CA SER A 94 -3.67 10.11 -1.38
C SER A 94 -5.04 9.99 -0.69
N LEU A 95 -6.04 10.73 -1.16
CA LEU A 95 -7.39 10.69 -0.61
C LEU A 95 -8.05 9.33 -0.84
N TRP A 96 -7.78 8.69 -1.99
CA TRP A 96 -8.24 7.33 -2.25
C TRP A 96 -7.61 6.32 -1.29
N LEU A 97 -6.28 6.35 -1.07
CA LEU A 97 -5.59 5.54 -0.06
C LEU A 97 -6.27 5.67 1.32
N TYR A 98 -6.57 6.89 1.75
CA TYR A 98 -7.22 7.16 3.02
C TYR A 98 -8.73 6.87 3.07
N ARG A 99 -9.34 6.21 2.07
CA ARG A 99 -10.71 5.68 2.17
C ARG A 99 -10.80 4.38 2.99
N ARG A 100 -9.67 3.78 3.35
CA ARG A 100 -9.59 2.62 4.27
C ARG A 100 -8.61 2.90 5.41
N PRO A 101 -8.78 2.23 6.58
CA PRO A 101 -7.78 2.22 7.63
C PRO A 101 -6.43 1.72 7.12
N LEU A 102 -5.35 2.33 7.60
CA LEU A 102 -3.99 1.94 7.22
C LEU A 102 -3.62 0.60 7.87
N PRO A 103 -2.92 -0.30 7.15
CA PRO A 103 -2.59 -1.65 7.60
C PRO A 103 -1.34 -1.66 8.50
N LEU A 104 -1.35 -0.82 9.55
CA LEU A 104 -0.24 -0.68 10.49
C LEU A 104 -0.27 -1.81 11.53
N PRO A 105 0.91 -2.28 12.02
CA PRO A 105 0.98 -3.27 13.08
C PRO A 105 0.36 -2.73 14.38
N ALA A 106 -0.17 -3.65 15.19
CA ALA A 106 -0.66 -3.33 16.53
C ALA A 106 0.51 -2.86 17.42
N LEU A 107 0.26 -1.85 18.26
CA LEU A 107 1.24 -1.39 19.23
C LEU A 107 1.50 -2.49 20.27
N PRO A 108 2.76 -2.81 20.62
CA PRO A 108 3.07 -3.71 21.72
C PRO A 108 2.44 -3.18 23.02
N GLY A 109 1.48 -3.93 23.57
CA GLY A 109 0.73 -3.57 24.79
C GLY A 109 -0.80 -3.65 24.65
N ALA A 110 -1.35 -3.46 23.44
CA ALA A 110 -2.81 -3.51 23.24
C ALA A 110 -3.42 -4.92 23.43
N ALA A 111 -2.60 -5.98 23.35
CA ALA A 111 -3.03 -7.37 23.53
C ALA A 111 -3.06 -7.83 25.00
N SER A 112 -2.47 -7.07 25.94
CA SER A 112 -2.33 -7.47 27.35
C SER A 112 -3.41 -6.95 28.29
N GLU A 113 -4.23 -5.97 27.88
CA GLU A 113 -5.31 -5.42 28.72
C GLU A 113 -6.63 -6.20 28.61
N GLY A 114 -6.83 -6.98 27.53
CA GLY A 114 -8.09 -7.70 27.29
C GLY A 114 -8.24 -9.06 27.98
N ASP A 115 -7.15 -9.65 28.46
CA ASP A 115 -7.12 -11.04 28.97
C ASP A 115 -7.01 -11.11 30.52
N ALA A 116 -6.86 -9.96 31.19
CA ALA A 116 -6.72 -9.87 32.64
C ALA A 116 -8.05 -9.94 33.40
N ASP A 117 -9.16 -9.50 32.80
CA ASP A 117 -10.48 -9.44 33.45
C ASP A 117 -11.19 -10.82 33.53
N GLY A 118 -10.66 -11.86 32.88
CA GLY A 118 -11.28 -13.20 32.83
C GLY A 118 -10.95 -14.13 34.00
N VAL A 119 -9.86 -13.89 34.75
CA VAL A 119 -9.29 -14.87 35.71
C VAL A 119 -9.30 -14.29 37.15
N GLY A 120 -10.44 -13.70 37.55
CA GLY A 120 -10.57 -12.94 38.80
C GLY A 120 -11.75 -13.29 39.73
N ALA A 121 -12.56 -14.31 39.43
CA ALA A 121 -13.79 -14.60 40.18
C ALA A 121 -13.83 -16.02 40.79
N ARG A 122 -13.16 -16.21 41.95
CA ARG A 122 -13.30 -17.43 42.76
C ARG A 122 -13.97 -17.14 44.12
N ARG A 123 -15.05 -17.89 44.39
CA ARG A 123 -15.56 -18.32 45.72
C ARG A 123 -16.17 -17.26 46.68
N ALA A 124 -17.51 -17.16 46.61
CA ALA A 124 -18.47 -17.12 47.73
C ALA A 124 -19.88 -17.52 47.19
N GLY A 125 -20.86 -18.03 47.96
CA GLY A 125 -20.82 -18.58 49.33
C GLY A 125 -22.18 -19.09 49.86
N THR A 126 -22.15 -20.19 50.62
CA THR A 126 -23.02 -20.55 51.78
C THR A 126 -24.57 -20.59 51.71
N GLY A 127 -25.15 -21.81 51.87
CA GLY A 127 -26.43 -22.13 52.55
C GLY A 127 -27.78 -21.76 51.88
N THR A 128 -28.95 -22.35 52.16
CA THR A 128 -29.37 -23.61 52.85
C THR A 128 -30.87 -23.90 52.49
N ASP A 129 -31.40 -25.10 52.83
CA ASP A 129 -32.84 -25.48 52.96
C ASP A 129 -33.69 -25.63 51.65
N ALA A 130 -34.25 -26.81 51.28
CA ALA A 130 -35.41 -27.60 51.82
C ALA A 130 -36.77 -27.22 51.13
N ALA A 131 -37.73 -28.10 50.75
CA ALA A 131 -37.92 -29.56 50.83
C ALA A 131 -38.86 -30.09 49.67
N PRO A 132 -39.84 -31.02 49.81
CA PRO A 132 -39.67 -32.45 49.46
C PRO A 132 -40.75 -33.13 48.57
N GLY A 133 -40.51 -34.40 48.20
CA GLY A 133 -41.50 -35.41 47.75
C GLY A 133 -41.20 -36.05 46.39
N GLY A 134 -41.34 -37.37 46.15
CA GLY A 134 -41.65 -38.52 47.03
C GLY A 134 -41.94 -39.80 46.19
N GLY A 135 -41.66 -41.00 46.71
CA GLY A 135 -42.16 -42.28 46.14
C GLY A 135 -41.14 -43.31 45.60
N ASP A 136 -40.45 -44.02 46.50
CA ASP A 136 -40.37 -45.51 46.67
C ASP A 136 -40.16 -46.51 45.47
N PRO A 137 -39.82 -47.82 45.69
CA PRO A 137 -38.56 -48.35 45.15
C PRO A 137 -38.63 -49.75 44.48
N ALA A 138 -37.50 -50.26 43.96
CA ALA A 138 -37.28 -51.70 43.73
C ALA A 138 -35.79 -52.11 43.73
N HIS A 139 -35.48 -53.16 44.50
CA HIS A 139 -34.20 -53.91 44.62
C HIS A 139 -34.18 -55.12 43.63
N PRO A 140 -33.19 -56.05 43.64
CA PRO A 140 -31.72 -55.96 43.83
C PRO A 140 -30.93 -56.81 42.78
N GLY A 141 -29.58 -56.84 42.84
CA GLY A 141 -28.74 -57.84 42.14
C GLY A 141 -27.24 -57.61 42.38
N PRO A 142 -26.44 -58.59 42.88
CA PRO A 142 -25.10 -58.33 43.43
C PRO A 142 -23.90 -58.96 42.66
N ASP A 143 -22.71 -58.81 43.26
CA ASP A 143 -21.43 -59.51 43.03
C ASP A 143 -20.63 -59.15 41.76
N GLY A 144 -19.29 -59.04 41.79
CA GLY A 144 -18.32 -59.14 42.90
C GLY A 144 -16.85 -59.03 42.41
N ALA A 145 -15.88 -58.97 43.34
CA ALA A 145 -14.40 -59.02 43.15
C ALA A 145 -13.74 -57.95 42.22
N ARG A 146 -12.77 -57.09 42.57
CA ARG A 146 -11.63 -57.05 43.54
C ARG A 146 -10.39 -57.91 43.20
N ALA A 147 -9.22 -57.32 43.50
CA ALA A 147 -7.83 -57.78 43.34
C ALA A 147 -7.28 -57.78 41.89
N ASP A 148 -6.16 -57.15 41.51
CA ASP A 148 -4.85 -56.78 42.12
C ASP A 148 -3.70 -57.70 41.69
N GLY A 149 -2.56 -57.09 41.34
CA GLY A 149 -1.30 -57.73 40.92
C GLY A 149 -1.10 -57.76 39.39
N GLY A 150 0.08 -57.46 38.82
CA GLY A 150 1.35 -57.03 39.43
C GLY A 150 2.55 -57.60 38.66
N LEU A 151 3.65 -56.83 38.58
CA LEU A 151 4.97 -57.17 37.99
C LEU A 151 4.94 -57.26 36.43
N ASP A 152 5.59 -56.36 35.69
CA ASP A 152 7.04 -56.08 35.55
C ASP A 152 7.78 -57.14 34.70
N HIS A 153 8.30 -56.72 33.55
CA HIS A 153 9.50 -57.28 32.90
C HIS A 153 10.00 -56.40 31.73
N SER A 154 11.10 -55.67 31.99
CA SER A 154 12.28 -55.53 31.12
C SER A 154 12.15 -55.53 29.58
N GLY A 155 12.23 -54.32 28.98
CA GLY A 155 13.29 -53.91 28.05
C GLY A 155 13.48 -54.59 26.67
N THR A 156 13.41 -53.78 25.59
CA THR A 156 14.26 -53.97 24.39
C THR A 156 14.38 -52.66 23.61
N ASP A 157 15.54 -52.39 23.03
CA ASP A 157 15.87 -51.15 22.32
C ASP A 157 15.13 -51.00 20.97
N ALA A 158 14.68 -49.78 20.68
CA ALA A 158 14.41 -49.32 19.33
C ALA A 158 14.80 -47.84 19.19
N THR A 159 15.82 -47.58 18.38
CA THR A 159 16.42 -46.26 18.14
C THR A 159 15.42 -45.27 17.53
N GLY A 160 14.92 -44.34 18.34
CA GLY A 160 14.09 -43.22 17.91
C GLY A 160 14.82 -41.89 17.97
N ILE A 161 15.83 -41.66 17.11
CA ILE A 161 16.40 -40.32 16.92
C ILE A 161 15.39 -39.49 16.13
N ALA A 162 14.51 -38.79 16.84
CA ALA A 162 13.74 -37.70 16.25
C ALA A 162 14.72 -36.56 15.91
N PRO A 163 14.79 -36.10 14.65
CA PRO A 163 15.54 -34.90 14.35
C PRO A 163 14.78 -33.71 14.93
N GLY A 164 15.30 -33.16 16.03
CA GLY A 164 14.94 -31.84 16.52
C GLY A 164 15.37 -30.78 15.52
N VAL A 165 14.60 -30.64 14.44
CA VAL A 165 14.69 -29.47 13.58
C VAL A 165 13.96 -28.36 14.32
N ASP A 166 14.72 -27.57 15.07
CA ASP A 166 14.32 -26.23 15.47
C ASP A 166 14.23 -25.34 14.22
N ASP A 167 13.23 -25.61 13.38
CA ASP A 167 12.66 -24.67 12.41
C ASP A 167 11.85 -23.62 13.20
N ALA A 168 12.49 -23.04 14.21
CA ALA A 168 12.19 -21.72 14.75
C ALA A 168 12.57 -20.66 13.71
N ARG A 169 12.02 -20.81 12.50
CA ARG A 169 11.84 -19.72 11.55
C ARG A 169 11.04 -18.68 12.32
N THR A 170 11.75 -17.67 12.81
CA THR A 170 11.13 -16.59 13.54
C THR A 170 10.17 -15.90 12.57
N ASP A 171 8.88 -16.20 12.69
CA ASP A 171 7.79 -15.46 12.07
C ASP A 171 7.66 -14.10 12.79
N ALA A 172 8.77 -13.36 12.79
CA ALA A 172 8.82 -11.97 13.17
C ALA A 172 7.90 -11.23 12.20
N ASP A 173 6.82 -10.65 12.74
CA ASP A 173 5.84 -9.93 11.95
C ASP A 173 6.56 -8.94 11.02
N PRO A 174 6.45 -9.08 9.69
CA PRO A 174 7.14 -8.22 8.73
C PRO A 174 6.73 -6.75 8.82
N ALA A 175 5.70 -6.41 9.60
CA ALA A 175 5.35 -5.04 9.95
C ALA A 175 6.14 -4.47 11.14
N THR A 176 6.66 -5.32 12.04
CA THR A 176 7.53 -4.92 13.18
C THR A 176 9.03 -5.06 12.87
N GLY A 177 9.40 -5.99 11.99
CA GLY A 177 10.78 -6.18 11.54
C GLY A 177 11.26 -5.10 10.57
N GLY A 178 12.44 -4.53 10.84
CA GLY A 178 13.13 -3.68 9.87
C GLY A 178 13.63 -4.46 8.65
N GLN A 179 13.74 -3.80 7.50
CA GLN A 179 14.20 -4.45 6.28
C GLN A 179 15.65 -4.91 6.37
N GLY A 180 15.87 -6.23 6.37
CA GLY A 180 17.21 -6.83 6.40
C GLY A 180 18.01 -6.54 5.13
N ILE A 181 19.34 -6.55 5.23
CA ILE A 181 20.27 -6.14 4.15
C ILE A 181 20.02 -6.82 2.80
N ARG A 182 19.62 -8.10 2.78
CA ARG A 182 19.23 -8.81 1.55
C ARG A 182 18.03 -8.15 0.86
N GLY A 183 17.02 -7.73 1.63
CA GLY A 183 15.88 -6.99 1.12
C GLY A 183 16.30 -5.63 0.58
N VAL A 184 17.14 -4.88 1.31
CA VAL A 184 17.67 -3.57 0.87
C VAL A 184 18.36 -3.69 -0.50
N LEU A 185 19.26 -4.67 -0.64
CA LEU A 185 20.00 -4.92 -1.88
C LEU A 185 19.09 -5.38 -3.03
N LEU A 186 18.09 -6.24 -2.77
CA LEU A 186 17.13 -6.67 -3.79
C LEU A 186 16.23 -5.53 -4.26
N GLY A 187 15.69 -4.73 -3.34
CA GLY A 187 14.83 -3.58 -3.67
C GLY A 187 15.57 -2.48 -4.42
N GLY A 188 16.74 -2.07 -3.91
CA GLY A 188 17.60 -1.08 -4.56
C GLY A 188 18.15 -1.58 -5.90
N GLY A 189 18.55 -2.86 -5.97
CA GLY A 189 19.02 -3.50 -7.20
C GLY A 189 17.95 -3.60 -8.29
N ALA A 190 16.70 -3.91 -7.92
CA ALA A 190 15.57 -3.92 -8.84
C ALA A 190 15.27 -2.51 -9.38
N GLY A 191 15.25 -1.49 -8.53
CA GLY A 191 15.08 -0.10 -8.96
C GLY A 191 16.21 0.39 -9.87
N LEU A 192 17.46 0.02 -9.56
CA LEU A 192 18.62 0.30 -10.42
C LEU A 192 18.49 -0.40 -11.78
N ALA A 193 18.06 -1.67 -11.82
CA ALA A 193 17.84 -2.39 -13.07
C ALA A 193 16.76 -1.73 -13.94
N VAL A 194 15.65 -1.28 -13.35
CA VAL A 194 14.60 -0.51 -14.04
C VAL A 194 15.16 0.83 -14.55
N THR A 195 15.95 1.53 -13.74
CA THR A 195 16.59 2.80 -14.11
C THR A 195 17.51 2.62 -15.33
N VAL A 196 18.37 1.60 -15.31
CA VAL A 196 19.31 1.30 -16.39
C VAL A 196 18.56 0.85 -17.65
N ALA A 197 17.55 -0.01 -17.53
CA ALA A 197 16.71 -0.40 -18.66
C ALA A 197 16.00 0.81 -19.30
N GLY A 198 15.48 1.73 -18.48
CA GLY A 198 14.91 2.99 -18.95
C GLY A 198 15.93 3.86 -19.67
N ALA A 199 17.12 4.03 -19.10
CA ALA A 199 18.20 4.82 -19.69
C ALA A 199 18.67 4.27 -21.05
N LEU A 200 18.79 2.94 -21.17
CA LEU A 200 19.10 2.26 -22.43
C LEU A 200 17.98 2.40 -23.48
N ALA A 201 16.75 2.64 -23.05
CA ALA A 201 15.59 2.86 -23.92
C ALA A 201 15.40 4.33 -24.34
N LEU A 202 16.28 5.27 -23.97
CA LEU A 202 16.21 6.70 -24.34
C LEU A 202 16.58 6.97 -25.83
N SER A 203 15.95 6.26 -26.76
CA SER A 203 16.18 6.43 -28.20
C SER A 203 14.92 6.17 -29.04
N GLY A 204 14.71 6.99 -30.07
CA GLY A 204 13.64 6.81 -31.06
C GLY A 204 12.27 6.45 -30.45
N PRO A 205 11.56 5.43 -30.98
CA PRO A 205 10.25 5.01 -30.48
C PRO A 205 10.20 4.59 -29.01
N THR A 206 11.30 4.16 -28.39
CA THR A 206 11.29 3.77 -26.97
C THR A 206 11.54 4.95 -26.02
N TYR A 207 11.82 6.15 -26.55
CA TYR A 207 12.29 7.30 -25.77
C TYR A 207 11.36 7.65 -24.61
N TYR A 208 10.04 7.73 -24.83
CA TYR A 208 9.10 8.13 -23.79
C TYR A 208 8.95 7.07 -22.69
N LEU A 209 8.82 5.79 -23.06
CA LEU A 209 8.81 4.69 -22.09
C LEU A 209 10.12 4.63 -21.29
N GLY A 210 11.25 4.79 -21.98
CA GLY A 210 12.58 4.83 -21.37
C GLY A 210 12.72 5.99 -20.38
N ALA A 211 12.19 7.16 -20.72
CA ALA A 211 12.15 8.34 -19.85
C ALA A 211 11.37 8.07 -18.57
N ILE A 212 10.16 7.51 -18.65
CA ILE A 212 9.34 7.17 -17.47
C ILE A 212 10.08 6.18 -16.55
N LEU A 213 10.72 5.15 -17.10
CA LEU A 213 11.43 4.13 -16.33
C LEU A 213 12.76 4.65 -15.73
N ALA A 214 13.52 5.46 -16.47
CA ALA A 214 14.76 6.06 -16.00
C ALA A 214 14.53 7.07 -14.87
N TRP A 215 13.47 7.85 -14.95
CA TRP A 215 13.06 8.80 -13.91
C TRP A 215 12.38 8.11 -12.71
N GLY A 216 11.55 7.09 -12.96
CA GLY A 216 10.81 6.44 -11.89
C GLY A 216 11.58 5.37 -11.10
N GLY A 217 12.52 4.69 -11.76
CA GLY A 217 13.33 3.61 -11.18
C GLY A 217 14.06 3.98 -9.88
N PRO A 218 14.72 5.16 -9.76
CA PRO A 218 15.41 5.55 -8.53
C PRO A 218 14.49 5.72 -7.32
N VAL A 219 13.32 6.34 -7.50
CA VAL A 219 12.34 6.57 -6.42
C VAL A 219 11.73 5.25 -5.96
N LEU A 220 11.29 4.41 -6.91
CA LEU A 220 10.74 3.09 -6.60
C LEU A 220 11.81 2.20 -5.96
N GLY A 221 13.06 2.25 -6.44
CA GLY A 221 14.20 1.56 -5.84
C GLY A 221 14.46 1.97 -4.39
N LEU A 222 14.41 3.26 -4.09
CA LEU A 222 14.52 3.76 -2.71
C LEU A 222 13.37 3.25 -1.83
N GLN A 223 12.12 3.33 -2.30
CA GLN A 223 10.94 2.84 -1.56
C GLN A 223 11.06 1.34 -1.26
N TRP A 224 11.45 0.54 -2.26
CA TRP A 224 11.66 -0.90 -2.10
C TRP A 224 12.90 -1.26 -1.28
N ALA A 225 13.93 -0.41 -1.24
CA ALA A 225 15.08 -0.57 -0.36
C ALA A 225 14.78 -0.22 1.11
N VAL A 226 13.83 0.68 1.37
CA VAL A 226 13.43 1.13 2.71
C VAL A 226 12.41 0.20 3.37
N GLY A 227 11.38 -0.25 2.64
CA GLY A 227 10.32 -1.09 3.22
C GLY A 227 9.60 -2.03 2.24
N GLY A 228 10.29 -2.53 1.21
CA GLY A 228 9.77 -3.54 0.28
C GLY A 228 9.21 -4.80 0.96
N THR A 229 9.78 -5.25 2.09
CA THR A 229 9.22 -6.40 2.85
C THR A 229 7.86 -6.08 3.45
N TYR A 230 7.68 -4.86 3.96
CA TYR A 230 6.40 -4.39 4.49
C TYR A 230 5.39 -4.12 3.37
N LEU A 231 5.80 -3.48 2.26
CA LEU A 231 4.96 -3.29 1.08
C LEU A 231 4.43 -4.62 0.51
N LEU A 232 5.22 -5.69 0.58
CA LEU A 232 4.80 -7.05 0.21
C LEU A 232 3.80 -7.66 1.21
N SER A 233 3.94 -7.43 2.53
CA SER A 233 2.96 -7.93 3.50
C SER A 233 1.62 -7.21 3.35
N VAL A 234 1.63 -5.90 3.09
CA VAL A 234 0.41 -5.09 2.88
C VAL A 234 -0.02 -4.95 1.41
N ARG A 235 0.52 -5.80 0.51
CA ARG A 235 0.31 -5.71 -0.96
C ARG A 235 -1.15 -5.59 -1.42
N ARG A 236 -2.10 -6.21 -0.71
CA ARG A 236 -3.54 -6.10 -1.03
C ARG A 236 -4.07 -4.68 -0.81
N HIS A 237 -3.56 -3.98 0.20
CA HIS A 237 -3.91 -2.58 0.46
C HIS A 237 -3.26 -1.66 -0.59
N VAL A 238 -1.99 -1.89 -0.95
CA VAL A 238 -1.30 -1.15 -2.03
C VAL A 238 -2.03 -1.32 -3.36
N LEU A 239 -2.36 -2.55 -3.77
CA LEU A 239 -3.10 -2.81 -5.01
C LEU A 239 -4.48 -2.15 -5.04
N TRP A 240 -5.20 -2.12 -3.90
CA TRP A 240 -6.49 -1.42 -3.81
C TRP A 240 -6.34 0.11 -3.84
N ALA A 241 -5.24 0.66 -3.32
CA ALA A 241 -4.97 2.09 -3.33
C ALA A 241 -4.43 2.59 -4.69
N VAL A 242 -3.71 1.74 -5.44
CA VAL A 242 -3.16 2.06 -6.77
C VAL A 242 -4.16 1.80 -7.90
N GLY A 243 -4.84 0.65 -7.89
CA GLY A 243 -5.63 0.18 -9.03
C GLY A 243 -6.73 1.15 -9.50
N PRO A 244 -7.66 1.59 -8.62
CA PRO A 244 -8.76 2.47 -9.02
C PRO A 244 -8.31 3.85 -9.52
N PRO A 245 -7.35 4.57 -8.87
CA PRO A 245 -6.79 5.78 -9.45
C PRO A 245 -6.12 5.55 -10.81
N VAL A 246 -5.29 4.52 -10.98
CA VAL A 246 -4.63 4.23 -12.27
C VAL A 246 -5.66 3.96 -13.36
N VAL A 247 -6.64 3.08 -13.12
CA VAL A 247 -7.70 2.78 -14.10
C VAL A 247 -8.51 4.02 -14.46
N TYR A 248 -8.81 4.88 -13.48
CA TYR A 248 -9.54 6.12 -13.70
C TYR A 248 -8.73 7.13 -14.53
N LEU A 249 -7.46 7.36 -14.17
CA LEU A 249 -6.55 8.28 -14.87
C LEU A 249 -6.33 7.83 -16.33
N CYS A 250 -6.03 6.55 -16.55
CA CYS A 250 -5.95 5.95 -17.88
C CYS A 250 -7.24 6.17 -18.71
N ALA A 251 -8.42 6.07 -18.08
CA ALA A 251 -9.69 6.23 -18.78
C ALA A 251 -9.94 7.69 -19.18
N ILE A 252 -9.65 8.67 -18.32
CA ILE A 252 -9.84 10.10 -18.64
C ILE A 252 -8.76 10.62 -19.59
N ASP A 253 -7.52 10.15 -19.49
CA ASP A 253 -6.44 10.51 -20.41
C ASP A 253 -6.72 10.03 -21.84
N ARG A 254 -7.22 8.79 -21.99
CA ARG A 254 -7.71 8.28 -23.28
C ARG A 254 -8.79 9.18 -23.90
N LEU A 255 -9.67 9.76 -23.08
CA LEU A 255 -10.67 10.72 -23.57
C LEU A 255 -10.00 12.04 -23.98
N ALA A 256 -9.05 12.54 -23.20
CA ALA A 256 -8.32 13.78 -23.49
C ALA A 256 -7.50 13.71 -24.79
N ILE A 257 -6.77 12.60 -25.02
CA ILE A 257 -6.09 12.32 -26.29
C ILE A 257 -7.11 12.20 -27.43
N GLY A 258 -8.22 11.48 -27.22
CA GLY A 258 -9.30 11.37 -28.20
C GLY A 258 -10.00 12.70 -28.54
N TRP A 259 -9.91 13.68 -27.64
CA TRP A 259 -10.39 15.06 -27.81
C TRP A 259 -9.33 16.03 -28.34
N GLY A 260 -8.07 15.60 -28.47
CA GLY A 260 -6.96 16.43 -28.93
C GLY A 260 -6.55 17.51 -27.91
N LEU A 261 -6.79 17.30 -26.61
CA LEU A 261 -6.24 18.17 -25.56
C LEU A 261 -4.71 18.11 -25.55
N TRP A 262 -4.16 16.89 -25.67
CA TRP A 262 -2.75 16.62 -25.96
C TRP A 262 -2.60 15.48 -26.96
N THR A 263 -1.45 15.43 -27.61
CA THR A 263 -1.05 14.38 -28.57
C THR A 263 0.38 13.94 -28.26
N ILE A 264 0.58 12.63 -28.13
CA ILE A 264 1.91 12.03 -27.91
C ILE A 264 2.65 11.94 -29.24
N GLU A 265 3.94 12.28 -29.24
CA GLU A 265 4.76 12.32 -30.46
C GLU A 265 5.02 10.90 -31.00
N PRO A 266 4.56 10.53 -32.21
CA PRO A 266 4.71 9.18 -32.74
C PRO A 266 6.16 8.72 -32.86
N VAL A 267 7.10 9.65 -33.15
CA VAL A 267 8.53 9.32 -33.29
C VAL A 267 9.18 8.93 -31.95
N ARG A 268 8.58 9.30 -30.81
CA ARG A 268 9.11 9.07 -29.45
C ARG A 268 8.33 8.04 -28.63
N SER A 269 7.28 7.47 -29.21
CA SER A 269 6.39 6.48 -28.59
C SER A 269 6.49 5.14 -29.31
N THR A 270 6.23 4.05 -28.59
CA THR A 270 6.37 2.67 -29.09
C THR A 270 5.29 2.29 -30.10
N GLY A 271 4.22 3.10 -30.22
CA GLY A 271 3.02 2.79 -30.99
C GLY A 271 2.13 1.70 -30.37
N LEU A 272 2.52 1.14 -29.22
CA LEU A 272 1.74 0.12 -28.52
C LEU A 272 0.61 0.79 -27.72
N THR A 273 -0.60 0.28 -27.87
CA THR A 273 -1.77 0.79 -27.13
C THR A 273 -2.53 -0.32 -26.41
N VAL A 274 -3.07 0.01 -25.23
CA VAL A 274 -3.93 -0.84 -24.42
C VAL A 274 -5.31 -0.17 -24.37
N ALA A 275 -6.34 -0.85 -24.88
CA ALA A 275 -7.68 -0.27 -25.09
C ALA A 275 -7.67 1.07 -25.87
N GLY A 276 -6.63 1.33 -26.69
CA GLY A 276 -6.44 2.58 -27.42
C GLY A 276 -5.92 3.76 -26.57
N LEU A 277 -5.27 3.48 -25.43
CA LEU A 277 -4.39 4.40 -24.70
C LEU A 277 -2.93 3.97 -24.95
N PRO A 278 -1.95 4.88 -25.19
CA PRO A 278 -0.54 4.51 -25.29
C PRO A 278 -0.05 3.77 -24.03
N VAL A 279 0.84 2.79 -24.20
CA VAL A 279 1.38 2.01 -23.08
C VAL A 279 2.23 2.89 -22.14
N GLU A 280 2.83 3.95 -22.68
CA GLU A 280 3.59 4.96 -21.95
C GLU A 280 2.71 5.69 -20.93
N GLU A 281 1.53 6.19 -21.33
CA GLU A 281 0.58 6.86 -20.42
C GLU A 281 0.13 5.92 -19.31
N ALA A 282 -0.26 4.69 -19.66
CA ALA A 282 -0.63 3.67 -18.67
C ALA A 282 0.53 3.38 -17.68
N THR A 283 1.77 3.40 -18.17
CA THR A 283 2.97 3.23 -17.35
C THR A 283 3.23 4.46 -16.47
N PHE A 284 3.04 5.67 -17.00
CA PHE A 284 3.20 6.92 -16.26
C PHE A 284 2.21 7.01 -15.09
N PHE A 285 0.92 6.78 -15.31
CA PHE A 285 -0.08 6.77 -14.22
C PHE A 285 0.21 5.66 -13.21
N LEU A 286 0.63 4.47 -13.65
CA LEU A 286 1.02 3.39 -12.75
C LEU A 286 2.23 3.77 -11.88
N VAL A 287 3.32 4.25 -12.48
CA VAL A 287 4.57 4.62 -11.80
C VAL A 287 4.35 5.77 -10.81
N THR A 288 3.67 6.84 -11.24
CA THR A 288 3.41 8.01 -10.39
C THR A 288 2.44 7.69 -9.24
N THR A 289 1.37 6.93 -9.49
CA THR A 289 0.46 6.47 -8.42
C THR A 289 1.18 5.53 -7.46
N LEU A 290 2.04 4.64 -7.95
CA LEU A 290 2.87 3.76 -7.13
C LEU A 290 3.81 4.57 -6.21
N MET A 291 4.45 5.63 -6.71
CA MET A 291 5.30 6.50 -5.88
C MET A 291 4.50 7.14 -4.73
N VAL A 292 3.34 7.74 -5.03
CA VAL A 292 2.49 8.42 -4.05
C VAL A 292 1.98 7.43 -2.99
N VAL A 293 1.38 6.32 -3.42
CA VAL A 293 0.78 5.33 -2.52
C VAL A 293 1.84 4.64 -1.66
N GLN A 294 2.92 4.13 -2.25
CA GLN A 294 3.97 3.46 -1.48
C GLN A 294 4.68 4.44 -0.56
N GLY A 295 4.93 5.68 -1.00
CA GLY A 295 5.57 6.70 -0.19
C GLY A 295 4.74 7.07 1.05
N LEU A 296 3.40 7.21 0.92
CA LEU A 296 2.52 7.44 2.07
C LEU A 296 2.39 6.22 2.99
N VAL A 297 2.29 5.00 2.43
CA VAL A 297 2.26 3.76 3.22
C VAL A 297 3.55 3.58 4.02
N LEU A 298 4.72 3.86 3.43
CA LEU A 298 6.02 3.84 4.09
C LEU A 298 6.19 4.99 5.09
N PHE A 299 5.68 6.19 4.79
CA PHE A 299 5.69 7.33 5.72
C PHE A 299 4.94 6.99 7.01
N HIS A 300 3.71 6.50 6.91
CA HIS A 300 2.94 6.08 8.09
C HIS A 300 3.61 4.91 8.83
N TRP A 301 4.17 3.94 8.11
CA TRP A 301 4.93 2.86 8.75
C TRP A 301 6.13 3.39 9.55
N VAL A 302 7.00 4.19 8.94
CA VAL A 302 8.22 4.71 9.59
C VAL A 302 7.88 5.61 10.77
N PHE A 303 6.93 6.55 10.61
CA PHE A 303 6.64 7.56 11.63
C PHE A 303 5.62 7.15 12.70
N GLU A 304 4.77 6.15 12.45
CA GLU A 304 3.74 5.72 13.42
C GLU A 304 3.99 4.34 14.04
N THR A 305 4.96 3.54 13.55
CA THR A 305 5.35 2.26 14.19
C THR A 305 6.63 2.31 15.01
N ARG A 306 7.54 3.24 14.71
CA ARG A 306 8.72 3.47 15.56
C ARG A 306 8.32 4.41 16.69
N PRO A 307 8.21 3.94 17.95
CA PRO A 307 7.93 4.84 19.05
C PRO A 307 9.04 5.89 19.11
N TYR A 308 8.65 7.16 19.17
CA TYR A 308 9.57 8.23 19.54
C TYR A 308 10.12 7.89 20.92
N ARG A 309 11.38 7.48 20.97
CA ARG A 309 12.07 7.09 22.21
C ARG A 309 12.40 8.36 22.98
N SER A 310 11.38 8.93 23.62
CA SER A 310 11.57 9.98 24.62
C SER A 310 12.19 9.36 25.86
N GLU A 311 13.50 9.12 25.80
CA GLU A 311 14.32 9.00 27.00
C GLU A 311 14.19 10.34 27.76
N ARG A 312 13.57 10.26 28.94
CA ARG A 312 13.48 11.30 29.98
C ARG A 312 13.67 10.62 31.32
#